data_AF-A0A565C0B7-F1
#
_entry.id   AF-A0A565C0B7-F1
#
_cell.length_a   1.000
_cell.length_b   1.000
_cell.length_c   1.000
_cell.angle_alpha   90.00
_cell.angle_beta   90.00
_cell.angle_gamma   90.00
#
_symmetry.space_group_name_H-M   'P 1'
#
loop_
_entity.id
_entity.type
_entity.pdbx_description
1 polymer ?
#
loop_
_entity_poly.entity_id
_entity_poly.type
_entity_poly.pdbx_seq_one_letter_code
_entity_poly.pdbx_strand_id
1 'polypeptide(L)'
;MGSSKLKRAIGAVKDQTSVGLAKVGGRSSSVTELEVAIVKATRHDEYPAEEKYVREILSLTSYSRNYVNACVTILSRRLNKTKNWSVALKTLILIQRLLTEGDRAYELEIFFATRQGTRRTA
;
A
#
# COMPACT_ATOMS: atom_id res chain seq x y z
N MET A 1 16.19 9.26 -33.40
CA MET A 1 15.96 10.70 -33.14
C MET A 1 14.47 10.87 -32.88
N GLY A 2 13.93 11.42 -31.80
CA GLY A 2 14.48 12.06 -30.61
C GLY A 2 13.34 12.90 -30.01
N SER A 3 12.65 12.41 -28.97
CA SER A 3 11.94 13.24 -27.96
C SER A 3 11.37 12.37 -26.81
N SER A 4 12.14 11.38 -26.32
CA SER A 4 11.70 10.50 -25.23
C SER A 4 12.24 10.91 -23.85
N LYS A 5 13.03 11.98 -23.78
CA LYS A 5 13.64 12.46 -22.51
C LYS A 5 12.79 13.52 -21.81
N LEU A 6 12.04 14.36 -22.53
CA LEU A 6 11.19 15.39 -21.92
C LEU A 6 9.94 14.83 -21.22
N LYS A 7 9.32 13.76 -21.72
CA LYS A 7 8.19 13.09 -21.02
C LYS A 7 8.62 12.36 -19.74
N ARG A 8 9.86 11.88 -19.66
CA ARG A 8 10.42 11.30 -18.42
C ARG A 8 10.79 12.38 -17.40
N ALA A 9 11.21 13.56 -17.84
CA ALA A 9 11.52 14.67 -16.94
C ALA A 9 10.24 15.28 -16.32
N ILE A 10 9.13 15.39 -17.06
CA ILE A 10 7.85 15.89 -16.51
C ILE A 10 7.20 14.86 -15.56
N GLY A 11 7.40 13.55 -15.80
CA GLY A 11 7.01 12.50 -14.84
C GLY A 11 7.80 12.57 -13.53
N ALA A 12 9.11 12.83 -13.61
CA ALA A 12 9.97 12.92 -12.44
C ALA A 12 9.72 14.16 -11.56
N VAL A 13 9.24 15.28 -12.14
CA VAL A 13 8.90 16.47 -11.36
C VAL A 13 7.51 16.38 -10.72
N LYS A 14 6.61 15.54 -11.24
CA LYS A 14 5.34 15.22 -10.54
C LYS A 14 5.59 14.39 -9.27
N ASP A 15 6.62 13.56 -9.28
CA ASP A 15 7.02 12.79 -8.09
C ASP A 15 7.74 13.65 -7.04
N GLN A 16 8.34 14.78 -7.44
CA GLN A 16 9.01 15.72 -6.52
C GLN A 16 8.03 16.62 -5.74
N THR A 17 6.83 16.94 -6.25
CA THR A 17 5.85 17.74 -5.48
C THR A 17 5.12 16.92 -4.41
N SER A 18 5.06 15.59 -4.52
CA SER A 18 4.67 14.71 -3.41
C SER A 18 5.73 14.61 -2.31
N VAL A 19 7.02 14.74 -2.65
CA VAL A 19 8.12 14.71 -1.68
C VAL A 19 8.22 16.05 -0.92
N GLY A 20 7.89 17.18 -1.55
CA GLY A 20 7.86 18.50 -0.91
C GLY A 20 6.70 18.69 0.08
N LEU A 21 5.49 18.19 -0.23
CA LEU A 21 4.34 18.24 0.69
C LEU A 21 4.42 17.18 1.80
N ALA A 22 5.11 16.06 1.56
CA ALA A 22 5.38 15.07 2.60
C ALA A 22 6.32 15.61 3.70
N LYS A 23 7.11 16.65 3.41
CA LYS A 23 7.96 17.33 4.41
C LYS A 23 7.17 18.25 5.36
N VAL A 24 5.90 18.50 5.10
CA VAL A 24 5.02 19.35 5.92
C VAL A 24 3.95 18.53 6.67
N GLY A 25 3.90 17.21 6.46
CA GLY A 25 2.84 16.33 7.01
C GLY A 25 3.29 15.17 7.90
N GLY A 26 4.53 15.15 8.41
CA GLY A 26 4.92 14.20 9.46
C GLY A 26 4.84 12.70 9.11
N ARG A 27 5.09 12.31 7.85
CA ARG A 27 5.06 10.89 7.44
C ARG A 27 6.39 10.21 7.80
N SER A 28 6.37 9.34 8.80
CA SER A 28 7.55 8.58 9.28
C SER A 28 8.20 7.76 8.14
N SER A 29 9.53 7.66 8.13
CA SER A 29 10.32 6.83 7.18
C SER A 29 9.84 5.38 7.12
N SER A 30 9.37 4.86 8.25
CA SER A 30 8.84 3.51 8.35
C SER A 30 7.48 3.30 7.65
N VAL A 31 6.65 4.34 7.51
CA VAL A 31 5.41 4.25 6.71
C VAL A 31 5.74 4.19 5.23
N THR A 32 6.83 4.84 4.80
CA THR A 32 7.31 4.73 3.41
C THR A 32 7.87 3.33 3.12
N GLU A 33 8.56 2.70 4.07
CA GLU A 33 9.03 1.31 3.94
C GLU A 33 7.86 0.33 3.77
N LEU A 34 6.81 0.47 4.60
CA LEU A 34 5.58 -0.31 4.49
C LEU A 34 4.93 -0.18 3.10
N GLU A 35 4.83 1.05 2.56
CA GLU A 35 4.26 1.29 1.23
C GLU A 35 5.08 0.61 0.13
N VAL A 36 6.41 0.67 0.23
CA VAL A 36 7.33 0.00 -0.71
C VAL A 36 7.14 -1.52 -0.65
N ALA A 37 7.12 -2.11 0.55
CA ALA A 37 6.92 -3.55 0.72
C ALA A 37 5.58 -4.00 0.12
N ILE A 38 4.49 -3.26 0.36
CA ILE A 38 3.17 -3.52 -0.24
C ILE A 38 3.26 -3.48 -1.76
N VAL A 39 3.84 -2.43 -2.35
CA VAL A 39 3.94 -2.30 -3.81
C VAL A 39 4.71 -3.46 -4.43
N LYS A 40 5.81 -3.89 -3.79
CA LYS A 40 6.61 -5.03 -4.27
C LYS A 40 5.89 -6.37 -4.13
N ALA A 41 5.24 -6.63 -2.99
CA ALA A 41 4.45 -7.85 -2.75
C ALA A 41 3.33 -8.05 -3.78
N THR A 42 2.85 -6.96 -4.39
CA THR A 42 1.64 -6.97 -5.21
C THR A 42 1.87 -6.43 -6.63
N ARG A 43 3.13 -6.29 -7.05
CA ARG A 43 3.52 -5.84 -8.40
C ARG A 43 3.08 -6.86 -9.47
N HIS A 44 2.99 -6.43 -10.72
CA HIS A 44 2.39 -7.22 -11.80
C HIS A 44 3.30 -8.33 -12.34
N ASP A 45 4.59 -8.23 -12.03
CA ASP A 45 5.66 -9.14 -12.38
C ASP A 45 5.90 -10.18 -11.27
N GLU A 46 6.44 -11.32 -11.69
CA GLU A 46 6.66 -12.56 -10.93
C GLU A 46 5.40 -13.21 -10.34
N TYR A 47 5.37 -14.54 -10.35
CA TYR A 47 4.34 -15.34 -9.71
C TYR A 47 5.03 -16.48 -8.96
N PRO A 48 4.76 -16.68 -7.66
CA PRO A 48 3.83 -15.95 -6.76
C PRO A 48 4.42 -14.63 -6.20
N ALA A 49 3.66 -13.94 -5.33
CA ALA A 49 4.17 -12.79 -4.57
C ALA A 49 5.42 -13.20 -3.75
N GLU A 50 6.47 -12.38 -3.76
CA GLU A 50 7.68 -12.70 -3.01
C GLU A 50 7.39 -12.72 -1.51
N GLU A 51 7.48 -13.91 -0.92
CA GLU A 51 7.18 -14.20 0.49
C GLU A 51 7.92 -13.26 1.47
N LYS A 52 9.13 -12.82 1.08
CA LYS A 52 9.95 -11.89 1.88
C LYS A 52 9.22 -10.59 2.20
N TYR A 53 8.46 -10.03 1.24
CA TYR A 53 7.73 -8.78 1.45
C TYR A 53 6.48 -8.99 2.29
N VAL A 54 5.83 -10.16 2.20
CA VAL A 54 4.69 -10.47 3.06
C VAL A 54 5.12 -10.53 4.52
N ARG A 55 6.24 -11.20 4.82
CA ARG A 55 6.80 -11.26 6.18
C ARG A 55 7.23 -9.89 6.70
N GLU A 56 7.80 -9.04 5.84
CA GLU A 56 8.15 -7.67 6.19
C GLU A 56 6.91 -6.86 6.57
N ILE A 57 5.81 -6.98 5.82
CA ILE A 57 4.54 -6.29 6.12
C ILE A 57 3.94 -6.79 7.44
N LEU A 58 3.94 -8.11 7.67
CA LEU A 58 3.46 -8.70 8.94
C LEU A 58 4.27 -8.17 10.13
N SER A 59 5.60 -8.12 10.01
CA SER A 59 6.47 -7.54 11.03
C SER A 59 6.17 -6.06 11.27
N LEU A 60 6.12 -5.24 10.21
CA LEU A 60 5.85 -3.80 10.31
C LEU A 60 4.50 -3.51 10.99
N THR A 61 3.47 -4.29 10.65
CA THR A 61 2.13 -4.12 11.21
C THR A 61 1.99 -4.60 12.65
N SER A 62 2.89 -5.45 13.16
CA SER A 62 2.92 -5.83 14.57
C SER A 62 3.44 -4.74 15.53
N TYR A 63 4.17 -3.74 15.03
CA TYR A 63 4.78 -2.73 15.91
C TYR A 63 3.78 -1.72 16.50
N SER A 64 2.75 -1.34 15.74
CA SER A 64 1.82 -0.28 16.16
C SER A 64 0.55 -0.25 15.31
N ARG A 65 -0.57 0.18 15.93
CA ARG A 65 -1.83 0.48 15.23
C ARG A 65 -1.68 1.51 14.12
N ASN A 66 -0.70 2.41 14.21
CA ASN A 66 -0.43 3.38 13.14
C ASN A 66 0.00 2.69 11.84
N TYR A 67 0.80 1.61 11.93
CA TYR A 67 1.16 0.82 10.74
C TYR A 67 -0.02 0.02 10.22
N VAL A 68 -0.86 -0.51 11.10
CA VAL A 68 -2.10 -1.20 10.73
C VAL A 68 -3.01 -0.27 9.93
N ASN A 69 -3.29 0.94 10.43
CA ASN A 69 -4.12 1.93 9.74
C ASN A 69 -3.51 2.36 8.39
N ALA A 70 -2.20 2.60 8.35
CA ALA A 70 -1.48 2.91 7.11
C ALA A 70 -1.58 1.75 6.10
N CYS A 71 -1.39 0.52 6.55
CA CYS A 71 -1.49 -0.68 5.73
C CYS A 71 -2.89 -0.80 5.09
N VAL A 72 -3.94 -0.72 5.90
CA VAL A 72 -5.34 -0.77 5.44
C VAL A 72 -5.62 0.33 4.41
N THR A 73 -5.16 1.56 4.68
CA THR A 73 -5.32 2.70 3.77
C THR A 73 -4.61 2.46 2.43
N ILE A 74 -3.36 1.98 2.45
CA ILE A 74 -2.56 1.73 1.24
C ILE A 74 -3.19 0.61 0.41
N LEU A 75 -3.57 -0.51 1.03
CA LEU A 75 -4.18 -1.65 0.36
C LEU A 75 -5.53 -1.28 -0.27
N SER A 76 -6.38 -0.57 0.46
CA SER A 76 -7.67 -0.07 -0.04
C SER A 76 -7.48 0.82 -1.28
N ARG A 77 -6.54 1.77 -1.21
CA ARG A 77 -6.20 2.64 -2.34
C ARG A 77 -5.69 1.84 -3.55
N ARG A 78 -4.95 0.77 -3.30
CA ARG A 78 -4.37 -0.06 -4.35
C ARG A 78 -5.42 -0.89 -5.08
N LEU A 79 -6.37 -1.48 -4.34
CA LEU A 79 -7.55 -2.16 -4.90
C LEU A 79 -8.41 -1.19 -5.73
N ASN A 80 -8.65 0.02 -5.23
CA ASN A 80 -9.49 1.00 -5.94
C ASN A 80 -8.87 1.53 -7.24
N LYS A 81 -7.54 1.51 -7.39
CA LYS A 81 -6.83 2.08 -8.54
C LYS A 81 -6.38 1.05 -9.58
N THR A 82 -6.19 -0.21 -9.18
CA THR A 82 -5.67 -1.22 -10.10
C THR A 82 -6.70 -1.61 -11.15
N LYS A 83 -6.25 -1.74 -12.40
CA LYS A 83 -7.00 -2.37 -13.50
C LYS A 83 -6.44 -3.73 -13.91
N ASN A 84 -5.41 -4.20 -13.19
CA ASN A 84 -4.75 -5.47 -13.45
C ASN A 84 -5.23 -6.53 -12.45
N TRP A 85 -5.74 -7.65 -12.97
CA TRP A 85 -6.32 -8.72 -12.17
C TRP A 85 -5.30 -9.42 -11.26
N SER A 86 -4.05 -9.60 -11.71
CA SER A 86 -2.99 -10.23 -10.92
C SER A 86 -2.63 -9.38 -9.70
N VAL A 87 -2.53 -8.07 -9.92
CA VAL A 87 -2.29 -7.07 -8.88
C VAL A 87 -3.43 -7.06 -7.85
N ALA A 88 -4.68 -7.13 -8.31
CA ALA A 88 -5.85 -7.22 -7.44
C ALA A 88 -5.83 -8.51 -6.61
N LEU A 89 -5.61 -9.66 -7.25
CA LEU A 89 -5.57 -10.97 -6.60
C LEU A 89 -4.45 -11.04 -5.55
N LYS A 90 -3.22 -10.62 -5.87
CA LYS A 90 -2.11 -10.56 -4.90
C LYS A 90 -2.45 -9.66 -3.70
N THR A 91 -3.14 -8.55 -3.95
CA THR A 91 -3.56 -7.64 -2.87
C THR A 91 -4.61 -8.29 -1.97
N LEU A 92 -5.57 -9.03 -2.53
CA LEU A 92 -6.57 -9.79 -1.76
C LEU A 92 -5.93 -10.93 -0.95
N ILE A 93 -4.99 -11.68 -1.55
CA ILE A 93 -4.23 -12.72 -0.84
C ILE A 93 -3.45 -12.11 0.33
N LEU A 94 -2.80 -10.95 0.12
CA LEU A 94 -2.09 -10.26 1.19
C LEU A 94 -3.02 -9.85 2.34
N ILE A 95 -4.22 -9.34 2.03
CA ILE A 95 -5.24 -9.02 3.05
C ILE A 95 -5.64 -10.29 3.82
N GLN A 96 -5.90 -11.40 3.13
CA GLN A 96 -6.23 -12.66 3.77
C GLN A 96 -5.12 -13.13 4.72
N ARG A 97 -3.85 -13.00 4.30
CA ARG A 97 -2.71 -13.37 5.15
C ARG A 97 -2.57 -12.46 6.35
N LEU A 98 -2.77 -11.15 6.19
CA LEU A 98 -2.77 -10.22 7.33
C LEU A 98 -3.89 -10.51 8.33
N LEU A 99 -5.05 -11.00 7.87
CA LEU A 99 -6.15 -11.44 8.73
C LEU A 99 -5.88 -12.81 9.40
N THR A 100 -5.09 -13.69 8.78
CA THR A 100 -4.86 -15.06 9.28
C THR A 100 -3.61 -15.17 10.15
N GLU A 101 -2.56 -14.43 9.79
CA GLU A 101 -1.21 -14.51 10.38
C GLU A 101 -0.81 -13.23 11.13
N GLY A 102 -1.53 -12.12 10.94
CA GLY A 102 -1.21 -10.83 11.54
C GLY A 102 -1.79 -10.62 12.94
N ASP A 103 -1.51 -9.45 13.52
CA ASP A 103 -2.08 -9.04 14.81
C ASP A 103 -3.60 -8.82 14.70
N ARG A 104 -4.34 -9.21 15.74
CA ARG A 104 -5.79 -9.02 15.88
C ARG A 104 -6.24 -7.56 15.66
N ALA A 105 -5.36 -6.59 15.91
CA ALA A 105 -5.57 -5.19 15.61
C ALA A 105 -5.90 -4.94 14.12
N TYR A 106 -5.39 -5.78 13.21
CA TYR A 106 -5.66 -5.69 11.79
C TYR A 106 -7.11 -6.03 11.44
N GLU A 107 -7.69 -7.07 12.06
CA GLU A 107 -9.12 -7.42 11.91
C GLU A 107 -10.02 -6.26 12.32
N LEU A 108 -9.72 -5.64 13.47
CA LEU A 108 -10.50 -4.53 14.02
C LEU A 108 -10.44 -3.31 13.09
N GLU A 109 -9.26 -2.95 12.60
CA GLU A 109 -9.09 -1.78 11.74
C GLU A 109 -9.79 -1.96 10.39
N ILE A 110 -9.72 -3.15 9.78
CA ILE A 110 -10.49 -3.46 8.56
C ILE A 110 -12.00 -3.30 8.82
N PHE A 111 -12.50 -3.86 9.92
CA PHE A 111 -13.93 -3.75 10.26
C PHE A 111 -14.37 -2.28 10.39
N PHE A 112 -13.57 -1.44 11.04
CA PHE A 112 -13.85 -0.01 11.15
C PHE A 112 -13.76 0.73 9.81
N ALA A 113 -12.74 0.44 9.00
CA ALA A 113 -12.56 1.05 7.68
C ALA A 113 -13.75 0.73 6.75
N THR A 114 -14.23 -0.52 6.74
CA THR A 114 -15.40 -0.94 5.95
C THR A 114 -16.69 -0.23 6.42
N ARG A 115 -16.90 -0.09 7.73
CA ARG A 115 -18.06 0.64 8.27
C ARG A 115 -18.05 2.14 7.95
N GLN A 116 -16.88 2.77 7.96
CA GLN A 116 -16.76 4.19 7.59
C GLN A 116 -16.92 4.43 6.09
N GLY A 117 -16.47 3.49 5.24
CA GLY A 117 -16.70 3.55 3.79
C GLY A 117 -18.19 3.53 3.44
N THR A 118 -18.98 2.74 4.17
CA THR A 118 -20.44 2.61 3.96
C THR A 118 -21.22 3.89 4.32
N ARG A 119 -20.68 4.74 5.21
CA ARG A 119 -21.33 6.01 5.63
C ARG A 119 -20.98 7.21 4.76
N ARG A 120 -19.96 7.14 3.90
CA ARG A 120 -19.56 8.26 3.03
C ARG A 120 -20.28 8.28 1.68
N THR A 121 -21.13 7.30 1.41
CA THR A 121 -21.89 7.17 0.15
C THR A 121 -23.42 7.17 0.37
N ALA A 122 -23.88 7.62 1.53
CA ALA A 122 -25.30 7.81 1.84
C ALA A 122 -25.63 9.30 1.95
#